data_AF-A0A3M1MVF6-F1
#
_entry.id   AF-A0A3M1MVF6-F1
#
_cell.length_a   1.000
_cell.length_b   1.000
_cell.length_c   1.000
_cell.angle_alpha   90.00
_cell.angle_beta   90.00
_cell.angle_gamma   90.00
#
_symmetry.space_group_name_H-M   'P 1'
#
loop_
_entity.id
_entity.type
_entity.pdbx_description
1 polymer ?
#
loop_
_entity_poly.entity_id
_entity_poly.type
_entity_poly.pdbx_seq_one_letter_code
_entity_poly.pdbx_strand_id
1 'polypeptide(L)'
;GYPWSRAVRTSDPQYYRWTQWIFLQFFSHWYDKRAQRARPIAELEALFAEGGSAAVEAATDFTGHFTAAEWRSFSPAQRQQILLHYRLAYTQEAWVNWCPALGTVLANEEVKDGLSERGGHPVYRIPLRQWFLRITAYAERLLAHLDELDWPEAIKEQQRNWIGRSEGAYIDFLAEPLQGQPVSIRVFSTRPDTLWGATFLVLAPEHPLVDSLTSPDKQAEVAAYREKARNRLERDRLIGGGTPTGVFLGTYAWHPYTRERLPIYISDYVLMGYGTGAIMAVPAHDARDWAFARHFGLPIRSIIEGVSVENGAYEAREGRLINSDFLTGLSVEEAIRVIRQRLQADGKGEPAVQYRLRDAVFSRQRYWGEPFPIVWREGLPYPVSESELPVTLPPVERYEPTGDARSPLARIEEWVRLPDGRERETDTMPGWAGSSWYFLRYCDPHNDQALADPKKLAYWLPVDLYVGGSEHAVGHLLYARFWTHFLYDLGYSPVKEPFRRLVNQGMILGRSLLIYKHREEARFVSADLLSPEEKKHYLPLRVEVSLAEDTRINVEAFKKWMPEYAEAEFVRSQDGHFYAEPLVEKMSKSFHNVVTPDELCERYGADAFR
;
A
#
# COMPACT_ATOMS: atom_id res chain seq x y z
N GLY A 1 -3.62 -21.92 30.79
CA GLY A 1 -4.81 -21.15 30.39
C GLY A 1 -4.45 -19.69 30.21
N TYR A 2 -5.29 -18.90 29.53
CA TYR A 2 -5.07 -17.46 29.34
C TYR A 2 -5.48 -16.66 30.60
N PRO A 3 -4.85 -15.52 30.89
CA PRO A 3 -5.29 -14.60 31.94
C PRO A 3 -6.52 -13.82 31.47
N TRP A 4 -7.71 -14.44 31.55
CA TRP A 4 -8.97 -13.86 31.04
C TRP A 4 -9.35 -12.51 31.65
N SER A 5 -8.83 -12.17 32.83
CA SER A 5 -8.95 -10.83 33.41
C SER A 5 -8.33 -9.73 32.55
N ARG A 6 -7.50 -10.09 31.55
CA ARG A 6 -6.87 -9.18 30.60
C ARG A 6 -7.50 -9.20 29.21
N ALA A 7 -8.62 -9.89 29.01
CA ALA A 7 -9.29 -9.93 27.71
C ALA A 7 -9.68 -8.52 27.26
N VAL A 8 -9.49 -8.24 25.96
CA VAL A 8 -9.90 -6.99 25.31
C VAL A 8 -10.79 -7.31 24.12
N ARG A 9 -11.64 -6.36 23.73
CA ARG A 9 -12.46 -6.43 22.52
C ARG A 9 -12.25 -5.14 21.75
N THR A 10 -11.67 -5.21 20.56
CA THR A 10 -11.29 -4.00 19.82
C THR A 10 -12.51 -3.19 19.35
N SER A 11 -13.67 -3.83 19.21
CA SER A 11 -14.95 -3.17 18.89
C SER A 11 -15.62 -2.50 20.10
N ASP A 12 -15.08 -2.63 21.31
CA ASP A 12 -15.63 -2.00 22.51
C ASP A 12 -15.21 -0.52 22.59
N PRO A 13 -16.12 0.44 22.84
CA PRO A 13 -15.78 1.84 23.03
C PRO A 13 -14.70 2.10 24.08
N GLN A 14 -14.61 1.28 25.12
CA GLN A 14 -13.57 1.41 26.16
C GLN A 14 -12.18 1.07 25.63
N TYR A 15 -12.09 0.27 24.58
CA TYR A 15 -10.85 -0.01 23.87
C TYR A 15 -10.58 1.07 22.82
N TYR A 16 -11.49 1.26 21.86
CA TYR A 16 -11.22 2.11 20.71
C TYR A 16 -11.19 3.61 21.03
N ARG A 17 -11.65 4.06 22.21
CA ARG A 17 -11.36 5.42 22.70
C ARG A 17 -9.86 5.71 22.68
N TRP A 18 -9.04 4.70 22.94
CA TRP A 18 -7.58 4.84 22.97
C TRP A 18 -6.97 4.77 21.59
N THR A 19 -7.55 4.00 20.66
CA THR A 19 -7.16 4.10 19.25
C THR A 19 -7.48 5.48 18.69
N GLN A 20 -8.67 6.03 19.01
CA GLN A 20 -9.06 7.40 18.66
C GLN A 20 -8.07 8.42 19.26
N TRP A 21 -7.74 8.26 20.54
CA TRP A 21 -6.74 9.11 21.18
C TRP A 21 -5.36 9.01 20.50
N ILE A 22 -4.87 7.81 20.14
CA ILE A 22 -3.61 7.63 19.39
C ILE A 22 -3.70 8.32 18.02
N PHE A 23 -4.84 8.21 17.34
CA PHE A 23 -5.07 8.92 16.07
C PHE A 23 -4.99 10.44 16.24
N LEU A 24 -5.59 10.99 17.31
CA LEU A 24 -5.45 12.41 17.64
C LEU A 24 -3.98 12.80 17.89
N GLN A 25 -3.18 11.90 18.47
CA GLN A 25 -1.74 12.12 18.58
C GLN A 25 -1.08 12.17 17.21
N PHE A 26 -1.33 11.21 16.30
CA PHE A 26 -0.81 11.29 14.93
C PHE A 26 -1.23 12.57 14.20
N PHE A 27 -2.48 13.01 14.38
CA PHE A 27 -2.97 14.26 13.80
C PHE A 27 -2.25 15.47 14.40
N SER A 28 -1.93 15.45 15.69
CA SER A 28 -1.34 16.57 16.42
C SER A 28 0.19 16.62 16.38
N HIS A 29 0.84 15.72 15.64
CA HIS A 29 2.30 15.64 15.54
C HIS A 29 2.77 15.66 14.09
N TRP A 30 3.98 16.17 13.89
CA TRP A 30 4.76 16.11 12.64
C TRP A 30 6.05 15.34 12.88
N TYR A 31 6.73 14.91 11.81
CA TYR A 31 8.02 14.22 11.93
C TYR A 31 9.18 15.14 11.60
N ASP A 32 10.05 15.35 12.60
CA ASP A 32 11.29 16.12 12.49
C ASP A 32 12.40 15.22 11.96
N LYS A 33 12.88 15.50 10.73
CA LYS A 33 13.94 14.72 10.11
C LYS A 33 15.31 14.97 10.73
N ARG A 34 15.56 16.12 11.37
CA ARG A 34 16.82 16.36 12.08
C ARG A 34 16.84 15.60 13.39
N ALA A 35 15.76 15.68 14.15
CA ALA A 35 15.64 14.99 15.44
C ALA A 35 15.28 13.49 15.30
N GLN A 36 14.89 13.05 14.10
CA GLN A 36 14.45 11.68 13.77
C GLN A 36 13.31 11.18 14.68
N ARG A 37 12.34 12.05 14.98
CA ARG A 37 11.21 11.73 15.87
C ARG A 37 9.97 12.56 15.59
N ALA A 38 8.81 12.07 16.03
CA ALA A 38 7.60 12.87 16.11
C ALA A 38 7.75 14.03 17.13
N ARG A 39 7.21 15.20 16.75
CA ARG A 39 7.13 16.40 17.61
C ARG A 39 5.74 17.05 17.49
N PRO A 40 5.26 17.76 18.52
CA PRO A 40 3.95 18.43 18.47
C PRO A 40 3.87 19.48 17.36
N ILE A 41 2.70 19.60 16.73
CA ILE A 41 2.41 20.64 15.72
C ILE A 41 2.55 22.05 16.30
N ALA A 42 2.25 22.25 17.59
CA ALA A 42 2.45 23.53 18.25
C ALA A 42 3.92 24.01 18.20
N GLU A 43 4.89 23.09 18.28
CA GLU A 43 6.31 23.42 18.11
C GLU A 43 6.62 23.80 16.66
N LEU A 44 5.98 23.15 15.69
CA LEU A 44 6.12 23.49 14.27
C LEU A 44 5.62 24.90 13.97
N GLU A 45 4.45 25.27 14.51
CA GLU A 45 3.89 26.60 14.34
C GLU A 45 4.81 27.70 14.90
N ALA A 46 5.46 27.42 16.04
CA ALA A 46 6.46 28.32 16.62
C ALA A 46 7.69 28.46 15.70
N LEU A 47 8.22 27.35 15.18
CA LEU A 47 9.34 27.36 14.23
C LEU A 47 9.01 28.14 12.95
N PHE A 48 7.81 27.97 12.40
CA PHE A 48 7.34 28.75 11.26
C PHE A 48 7.20 30.23 11.58
N ALA A 49 6.73 30.56 12.78
CA ALA A 49 6.64 31.94 13.22
C ALA A 49 8.02 32.59 13.42
N GLU A 50 9.09 31.83 13.62
CA GLU A 50 10.46 32.36 13.78
C GLU A 50 11.22 32.45 12.45
N GLY A 51 11.18 31.39 11.64
CA GLY A 51 12.06 31.24 10.47
C GLY A 51 11.36 30.92 9.15
N GLY A 52 10.02 30.85 9.12
CA GLY A 52 9.27 30.41 7.94
C GLY A 52 9.51 28.94 7.61
N SER A 53 9.13 28.51 6.40
CA SER A 53 9.22 27.09 6.02
C SER A 53 10.66 26.60 5.84
N ALA A 54 11.61 27.47 5.48
CA ALA A 54 13.01 27.11 5.24
C ALA A 54 13.78 26.68 6.51
N ALA A 55 13.29 27.03 7.70
CA ALA A 55 13.93 26.67 8.96
C ALA A 55 13.66 25.21 9.40
N VAL A 56 12.69 24.55 8.75
CA VAL A 56 12.15 23.25 9.17
C VAL A 56 12.53 22.15 8.18
N GLU A 57 13.13 21.08 8.68
CA GLU A 57 13.31 19.83 7.94
C GLU A 57 12.30 18.78 8.39
N ALA A 58 11.15 18.73 7.72
CA ALA A 58 10.06 17.83 8.05
C ALA A 58 9.86 16.73 7.00
N ALA A 59 9.21 15.63 7.40
CA ALA A 59 8.52 14.77 6.45
C ALA A 59 7.19 15.45 6.05
N THR A 60 7.14 15.99 4.82
CA THR A 60 6.02 16.78 4.31
C THR A 60 5.92 16.62 2.80
N ASP A 61 4.70 16.75 2.28
CA ASP A 61 4.37 16.88 0.86
C ASP A 61 4.17 18.35 0.43
N PHE A 62 4.37 19.31 1.35
CA PHE A 62 4.32 20.73 1.03
C PHE A 62 5.52 21.16 0.17
N THR A 63 5.25 21.66 -1.03
CA THR A 63 6.28 22.14 -1.98
C THR A 63 6.41 23.67 -2.01
N GLY A 64 5.57 24.39 -1.25
CA GLY A 64 5.59 25.85 -1.19
C GLY A 64 6.71 26.40 -0.31
N HIS A 65 6.92 27.72 -0.40
CA HIS A 65 7.80 28.47 0.48
C HIS A 65 7.06 29.66 1.10
N PHE A 66 7.32 29.94 2.37
CA PHE A 66 6.84 31.14 3.04
C PHE A 66 7.83 31.59 4.11
N THR A 67 7.88 32.90 4.32
CA THR A 67 8.64 33.58 5.36
C THR A 67 7.88 33.59 6.69
N ALA A 68 8.59 33.89 7.78
CA ALA A 68 7.97 34.07 9.09
C ALA A 68 6.90 35.18 9.11
N ALA A 69 7.11 36.26 8.32
CA ALA A 69 6.16 37.36 8.21
C ALA A 69 4.85 36.92 7.53
N GLU A 70 4.95 36.15 6.45
CA GLU A 70 3.79 35.57 5.75
C GLU A 70 3.04 34.58 6.64
N TRP A 71 3.75 33.69 7.35
CA TRP A 71 3.11 32.77 8.30
C TRP A 71 2.27 33.52 9.35
N ARG A 72 2.82 34.61 9.90
CA ARG A 72 2.13 35.45 10.89
C ARG A 72 0.92 36.18 10.30
N SER A 73 0.91 36.50 9.01
CA SER A 73 -0.22 37.14 8.34
C SER A 73 -1.29 36.16 7.84
N PHE A 74 -0.97 34.87 7.70
CA PHE A 74 -1.93 33.84 7.30
C PHE A 74 -3.09 33.72 8.29
N SER A 75 -4.29 33.54 7.75
CA SER A 75 -5.50 33.23 8.51
C SER A 75 -5.39 31.85 9.18
N PRO A 76 -6.19 31.58 10.24
CA PRO A 76 -6.23 30.25 10.85
C PRO A 76 -6.52 29.12 9.85
N ALA A 77 -7.39 29.36 8.87
CA ALA A 77 -7.71 28.39 7.82
C ALA A 77 -6.51 28.12 6.89
N GLN A 78 -5.79 29.16 6.48
CA GLN A 78 -4.57 29.03 5.67
C GLN A 78 -3.48 28.26 6.42
N ARG A 79 -3.27 28.57 7.70
CA ARG A 79 -2.34 27.83 8.56
C ARG A 79 -2.73 26.36 8.67
N GLN A 80 -4.01 26.08 8.93
CA GLN A 80 -4.49 24.70 9.04
C GLN A 80 -4.28 23.92 7.75
N GLN A 81 -4.58 24.52 6.58
CA GLN A 81 -4.35 23.90 5.28
C GLN A 81 -2.88 23.54 5.06
N ILE A 82 -1.96 24.45 5.42
CA ILE A 82 -0.52 24.19 5.33
C ILE A 82 -0.10 23.09 6.31
N LEU A 83 -0.56 23.16 7.56
CA LEU A 83 -0.20 22.18 8.60
C LEU A 83 -0.62 20.75 8.23
N LEU A 84 -1.71 20.54 7.48
CA LEU A 84 -2.11 19.21 7.02
C LEU A 84 -0.99 18.49 6.25
N HIS A 85 -0.18 19.22 5.48
CA HIS A 85 0.96 18.63 4.77
C HIS A 85 2.10 18.17 5.70
N TYR A 86 2.15 18.65 6.94
CA TYR A 86 3.20 18.30 7.90
C TYR A 86 2.76 17.26 8.94
N ARG A 87 1.45 17.04 9.09
CA ARG A 87 0.91 16.10 10.08
C ARG A 87 1.27 14.65 9.71
N LEU A 88 1.38 13.81 10.74
CA LEU A 88 1.57 12.36 10.58
C LEU A 88 0.26 11.64 10.24
N ALA A 89 -0.90 12.21 10.57
CA ALA A 89 -2.20 11.84 10.00
C ALA A 89 -2.74 12.99 9.14
N TYR A 90 -3.02 12.73 7.88
CA TYR A 90 -3.43 13.75 6.91
C TYR A 90 -4.42 13.19 5.89
N THR A 91 -5.08 14.08 5.14
CA THR A 91 -5.98 13.67 4.04
C THR A 91 -5.42 14.05 2.69
N GLN A 92 -5.61 13.17 1.72
CA GLN A 92 -5.27 13.39 0.31
C GLN A 92 -6.31 12.73 -0.59
N GLU A 93 -6.51 13.26 -1.80
CA GLU A 93 -7.25 12.56 -2.83
C GLU A 93 -6.42 11.39 -3.37
N ALA A 94 -7.01 10.19 -3.36
CA ALA A 94 -6.36 8.98 -3.81
C ALA A 94 -7.28 8.14 -4.68
N TRP A 95 -6.68 7.40 -5.62
CA TRP A 95 -7.40 6.44 -6.46
C TRP A 95 -7.62 5.14 -5.70
N VAL A 96 -8.86 4.89 -5.31
CA VAL A 96 -9.26 3.67 -4.58
C VAL A 96 -9.90 2.65 -5.51
N ASN A 97 -9.73 1.36 -5.19
CA ASN A 97 -10.42 0.29 -5.90
C ASN A 97 -11.89 0.27 -5.44
N TRP A 98 -12.82 0.36 -6.38
CA TRP A 98 -14.26 0.42 -6.17
C TRP A 98 -14.94 -0.75 -6.88
N CYS A 99 -15.74 -1.50 -6.14
CA CYS A 99 -16.55 -2.58 -6.70
C CYS A 99 -18.05 -2.20 -6.61
N PRO A 100 -18.69 -1.81 -7.72
CA PRO A 100 -20.10 -1.42 -7.72
C PRO A 100 -21.03 -2.54 -7.25
N ALA A 101 -20.75 -3.79 -7.62
CA ALA A 101 -21.55 -4.95 -7.23
C ALA A 101 -21.53 -5.21 -5.72
N LEU A 102 -20.39 -4.94 -5.07
CA LEU A 102 -20.26 -4.99 -3.61
C LEU A 102 -20.61 -3.64 -2.96
N GLY A 103 -20.91 -2.61 -3.75
CA GLY A 103 -21.20 -1.25 -3.31
C GLY A 103 -20.11 -0.61 -2.47
N THR A 104 -18.84 -1.01 -2.62
CA THR A 104 -17.80 -0.64 -1.67
C THR A 104 -16.39 -0.56 -2.25
N VAL A 105 -15.49 0.14 -1.54
CA VAL A 105 -14.06 0.13 -1.84
C VAL A 105 -13.40 -1.17 -1.37
N LEU A 106 -12.32 -1.54 -2.03
CA LEU A 106 -11.51 -2.72 -1.75
C LEU A 106 -10.07 -2.31 -1.49
N ALA A 107 -9.41 -2.97 -0.53
CA ALA A 107 -7.96 -2.88 -0.39
C ALA A 107 -7.27 -3.52 -1.60
N ASN A 108 -5.98 -3.23 -1.82
CA ASN A 108 -5.24 -3.81 -2.95
C ASN A 108 -5.16 -5.34 -2.85
N GLU A 109 -5.13 -5.88 -1.64
CA GLU A 109 -5.11 -7.32 -1.37
C GLU A 109 -6.44 -8.01 -1.71
N GLU A 110 -7.55 -7.27 -1.71
CA GLU A 110 -8.90 -7.77 -1.99
C GLU A 110 -9.25 -7.75 -3.50
N VAL A 111 -8.28 -7.40 -4.35
CA VAL A 111 -8.45 -7.33 -5.82
C VAL A 111 -7.47 -8.29 -6.49
N LYS A 112 -8.00 -9.18 -7.33
CA LYS A 112 -7.23 -10.17 -8.08
C LYS A 112 -7.64 -10.13 -9.55
N ASP A 113 -6.67 -9.86 -10.43
CA ASP A 113 -6.86 -9.83 -11.89
C ASP A 113 -8.01 -8.91 -12.35
N GLY A 114 -8.15 -7.73 -11.73
CA GLY A 114 -9.22 -6.76 -12.05
C GLY A 114 -10.57 -7.07 -11.41
N LEU A 115 -10.67 -8.15 -10.64
CA LEU A 115 -11.90 -8.62 -10.03
C LEU A 115 -11.79 -8.61 -8.50
N SER A 116 -12.92 -8.46 -7.81
CA SER A 116 -12.98 -8.58 -6.36
C SER A 116 -12.69 -10.02 -5.94
N GLU A 117 -11.83 -10.22 -4.93
CA GLU A 117 -11.58 -11.55 -4.35
C GLU A 117 -12.90 -12.20 -3.92
N ARG A 118 -13.79 -11.39 -3.33
CA ARG A 118 -15.14 -11.80 -2.97
C ARG A 118 -16.09 -11.58 -4.15
N GLY A 119 -16.64 -12.66 -4.70
CA GLY A 119 -17.69 -12.62 -5.73
C GLY A 119 -17.22 -12.43 -7.17
N GLY A 120 -15.92 -12.15 -7.42
CA GLY A 120 -15.37 -12.09 -8.77
C GLY A 120 -15.93 -10.96 -9.63
N HIS A 121 -16.31 -9.83 -9.02
CA HIS A 121 -16.96 -8.71 -9.72
C HIS A 121 -15.92 -7.71 -10.25
N PRO A 122 -16.20 -7.01 -11.37
CA PRO A 122 -15.31 -5.96 -11.87
C PRO A 122 -15.01 -4.88 -10.83
N VAL A 123 -13.75 -4.45 -10.80
CA VAL A 123 -13.25 -3.41 -9.92
C VAL A 123 -12.75 -2.23 -10.76
N TYR A 124 -13.20 -1.03 -10.40
CA TYR A 124 -12.86 0.22 -11.07
C TYR A 124 -12.04 1.11 -10.14
N ARG A 125 -11.37 2.13 -10.66
CA ARG A 125 -10.69 3.13 -9.84
C ARG A 125 -11.46 4.45 -9.83
N ILE A 126 -11.75 4.96 -8.64
CA ILE A 126 -12.39 6.27 -8.45
C ILE A 126 -11.52 7.16 -7.56
N PRO A 127 -11.49 8.48 -7.78
CA PRO A 127 -10.83 9.40 -6.88
C PRO A 127 -11.69 9.56 -5.62
N LEU A 128 -11.07 9.42 -4.45
CA LEU A 128 -11.73 9.60 -3.16
C LEU A 128 -10.75 10.24 -2.17
N ARG A 129 -11.23 11.18 -1.36
CA ARG A 129 -10.45 11.71 -0.23
C ARG A 129 -10.29 10.60 0.81
N GLN A 130 -9.06 10.30 1.19
CA GLN A 130 -8.75 9.27 2.19
C GLN A 130 -7.84 9.83 3.27
N TRP A 131 -7.95 9.27 4.48
CA TRP A 131 -6.97 9.45 5.54
C TRP A 131 -5.74 8.58 5.30
N PHE A 132 -4.57 9.13 5.60
CA PHE A 132 -3.28 8.46 5.52
C PHE A 132 -2.51 8.62 6.82
N LEU A 133 -1.77 7.58 7.21
CA LEU A 133 -0.71 7.68 8.21
C LEU A 133 0.66 7.71 7.52
N ARG A 134 1.48 8.71 7.87
CA ARG A 134 2.79 9.00 7.28
C ARG A 134 3.89 8.03 7.74
N ILE A 135 3.68 6.73 7.52
CA ILE A 135 4.64 5.67 7.89
C ILE A 135 5.97 5.82 7.14
N THR A 136 5.98 6.42 5.95
CA THR A 136 7.22 6.66 5.18
C THR A 136 8.22 7.55 5.93
N ALA A 137 7.75 8.42 6.82
CA ALA A 137 8.61 9.23 7.68
C ALA A 137 9.48 8.37 8.62
N TYR A 138 9.03 7.14 8.94
CA TYR A 138 9.73 6.19 9.80
C TYR A 138 10.50 5.11 9.03
N ALA A 139 10.56 5.18 7.69
CA ALA A 139 11.12 4.11 6.86
C ALA A 139 12.57 3.73 7.24
N GLU A 140 13.43 4.72 7.45
CA GLU A 140 14.84 4.49 7.84
C GLU A 140 14.92 3.80 9.22
N ARG A 141 14.14 4.27 10.21
CA ARG A 141 14.11 3.66 11.55
C ARG A 141 13.54 2.25 11.53
N LEU A 142 12.48 2.02 10.75
CA LEU A 142 11.88 0.70 10.56
C LEU A 142 12.86 -0.28 9.90
N LEU A 143 13.78 0.19 9.05
CA LEU A 143 14.84 -0.64 8.51
C LEU A 143 15.96 -0.87 9.53
N ALA A 144 16.48 0.20 10.13
CA ALA A 144 17.61 0.14 11.05
C ALA A 144 17.35 -0.77 12.25
N HIS A 145 16.17 -0.66 12.89
CA HIS A 145 15.86 -1.48 14.07
C HIS A 145 15.45 -2.93 13.73
N LEU A 146 15.25 -3.27 12.45
CA LEU A 146 14.88 -4.64 12.06
C LEU A 146 16.01 -5.65 12.32
N ASP A 147 17.26 -5.17 12.23
CA ASP A 147 18.45 -6.00 12.46
C ASP A 147 18.62 -6.36 13.95
N GLU A 148 18.03 -5.59 14.86
CA GLU A 148 18.07 -5.82 16.31
C GLU A 148 17.11 -6.95 16.78
N LEU A 149 16.21 -7.41 15.91
CA LEU A 149 15.13 -8.35 16.25
C LEU A 149 15.54 -9.81 16.09
N ASP A 150 15.11 -10.69 17.00
CA ASP A 150 15.25 -12.15 16.87
C ASP A 150 14.10 -12.72 16.04
N TRP A 151 14.06 -12.33 14.76
CA TRP A 151 13.01 -12.74 13.81
C TRP A 151 13.61 -13.60 12.70
N PRO A 152 12.81 -14.50 12.08
CA PRO A 152 13.28 -15.26 10.92
C PRO A 152 13.72 -14.33 9.78
N GLU A 153 14.87 -14.61 9.17
CA GLU A 153 15.46 -13.74 8.14
C GLU A 153 14.51 -13.53 6.96
N ALA A 154 13.75 -14.56 6.56
CA ALA A 154 12.74 -14.45 5.51
C ALA A 154 11.64 -13.41 5.81
N ILE A 155 11.30 -13.17 7.08
CA ILE A 155 10.34 -12.12 7.46
C ILE A 155 11.01 -10.75 7.40
N LYS A 156 12.26 -10.65 7.86
CA LYS A 156 13.04 -9.42 7.77
C LYS A 156 13.23 -9.00 6.32
N GLU A 157 13.64 -9.93 5.45
CA GLU A 157 13.78 -9.69 4.00
C GLU A 157 12.47 -9.24 3.36
N GLN A 158 11.32 -9.85 3.71
CA GLN A 158 10.02 -9.37 3.25
C GLN A 158 9.77 -7.91 3.63
N GLN A 159 10.06 -7.50 4.88
CA GLN A 159 9.95 -6.10 5.28
C GLN A 159 10.98 -5.19 4.59
N ARG A 160 12.26 -5.58 4.49
CA ARG A 160 13.29 -4.79 3.78
C ARG A 160 12.90 -4.56 2.33
N ASN A 161 12.43 -5.60 1.66
CA ASN A 161 11.94 -5.51 0.30
C ASN A 161 10.70 -4.62 0.23
N TRP A 162 9.71 -4.81 1.12
CA TRP A 162 8.50 -3.99 1.17
C TRP A 162 8.80 -2.50 1.34
N ILE A 163 9.65 -2.16 2.30
CA ILE A 163 10.10 -0.79 2.53
C ILE A 163 10.89 -0.28 1.33
N GLY A 164 11.77 -1.11 0.78
CA GLY A 164 12.42 -0.92 -0.51
C GLY A 164 13.26 0.35 -0.59
N ARG A 165 14.21 0.50 0.34
CA ARG A 165 15.14 1.64 0.35
C ARG A 165 16.05 1.61 -0.88
N SER A 166 16.09 2.73 -1.57
CA SER A 166 16.85 2.94 -2.79
C SER A 166 17.66 4.23 -2.68
N GLU A 167 18.97 4.13 -2.69
CA GLU A 167 19.83 5.31 -2.79
C GLU A 167 20.08 5.69 -4.23
N GLY A 168 19.98 6.97 -4.53
CA GLY A 168 20.11 7.48 -5.88
C GLY A 168 20.40 8.97 -5.90
N ALA A 169 19.97 9.62 -6.97
CA ALA A 169 19.97 11.06 -7.09
C ALA A 169 18.70 11.52 -7.81
N TYR A 170 18.20 12.70 -7.43
CA TYR A 170 17.35 13.49 -8.30
C TYR A 170 18.21 14.12 -9.38
N ILE A 171 17.70 14.15 -10.60
CA ILE A 171 18.34 14.76 -11.77
C ILE A 171 17.29 15.63 -12.47
N ASP A 172 17.64 16.87 -12.73
CA ASP A 172 16.76 17.87 -13.35
C ASP A 172 17.03 17.96 -14.85
N PHE A 173 16.02 17.66 -15.66
CA PHE A 173 16.03 17.81 -17.11
C PHE A 173 15.16 19.00 -17.52
N LEU A 174 15.75 20.01 -18.14
CA LEU A 174 15.00 21.19 -18.58
C LEU A 174 14.25 20.86 -19.87
N ALA A 175 12.92 20.95 -19.85
CA ALA A 175 12.08 20.86 -21.04
C ALA A 175 11.59 22.25 -21.44
N GLU A 176 11.64 22.51 -22.74
CA GLU A 176 11.10 23.75 -23.32
C GLU A 176 9.75 23.41 -23.96
N PRO A 177 8.63 23.72 -23.28
CA PRO A 177 7.31 23.52 -23.88
C PRO A 177 7.16 24.44 -25.10
N LEU A 178 6.30 24.06 -26.05
CA LEU A 178 6.04 24.85 -27.26
C LEU A 178 5.46 26.24 -26.94
N GLN A 179 4.81 26.38 -25.77
CA GLN A 179 4.29 27.63 -25.24
C GLN A 179 4.54 27.67 -23.72
N GLY A 180 5.03 28.80 -23.21
CA GLY A 180 5.27 29.01 -21.78
C GLY A 180 6.75 29.08 -21.40
N GLN A 181 7.01 29.10 -20.09
CA GLN A 181 8.36 29.10 -19.54
C GLN A 181 8.95 27.68 -19.55
N PRO A 182 10.27 27.52 -19.64
CA PRO A 182 10.93 26.23 -19.44
C PRO A 182 10.51 25.59 -18.11
N VAL A 183 10.25 24.28 -18.14
CA VAL A 183 9.86 23.49 -16.97
C VAL A 183 10.93 22.47 -16.66
N SER A 184 11.20 22.24 -15.38
CA SER A 184 12.12 21.18 -14.96
C SER A 184 11.37 19.86 -14.79
N ILE A 185 11.80 18.83 -15.53
CA ILE A 185 11.39 17.44 -15.31
C ILE A 185 12.41 16.81 -14.37
N ARG A 186 12.05 16.74 -13.09
CA ARG A 186 12.87 16.06 -12.08
C ARG A 186 12.63 14.56 -12.14
N VAL A 187 13.70 13.76 -12.24
CA VAL A 187 13.64 12.30 -12.23
C VAL A 187 14.45 11.75 -11.07
N PHE A 188 14.09 10.57 -10.55
CA PHE A 188 14.93 9.84 -9.60
C PHE A 188 15.58 8.64 -10.27
N SER A 189 16.89 8.44 -10.05
CA SER A 189 17.58 7.24 -10.51
C SER A 189 18.50 6.66 -9.43
N THR A 190 18.47 5.33 -9.30
CA THR A 190 19.45 4.57 -8.49
C THR A 190 20.75 4.29 -9.24
N ARG A 191 20.78 4.60 -10.54
CA ARG A 191 21.92 4.48 -11.44
C ARG A 191 22.29 5.84 -12.03
N PRO A 192 22.63 6.87 -11.21
CA PRO A 192 22.99 8.17 -11.76
C PRO A 192 24.32 8.12 -12.54
N ASP A 193 25.13 7.07 -12.36
CA ASP A 193 26.31 6.76 -13.17
C ASP A 193 25.99 6.61 -14.66
N THR A 194 24.79 6.13 -14.99
CA THR A 194 24.41 5.85 -16.37
C THR A 194 23.78 7.05 -17.08
N LEU A 195 23.84 8.25 -16.50
CA LEU A 195 23.19 9.47 -17.01
C LEU A 195 23.53 9.75 -18.49
N TRP A 196 24.80 9.63 -18.90
CA TRP A 196 25.21 9.83 -20.30
C TRP A 196 24.62 8.80 -21.27
N GLY A 197 24.13 7.67 -20.75
CA GLY A 197 23.40 6.67 -21.52
C GLY A 197 21.93 7.02 -21.76
N ALA A 198 21.39 8.06 -21.12
CA ALA A 198 19.96 8.38 -21.17
C ALA A 198 19.56 8.93 -22.55
N THR A 199 18.69 8.24 -23.29
CA THR A 199 18.34 8.61 -24.68
C THR A 199 16.93 9.17 -24.84
N PHE A 200 16.06 9.04 -23.83
CA PHE A 200 14.73 9.63 -23.79
C PHE A 200 14.25 9.75 -22.34
N LEU A 201 13.17 10.50 -22.12
CA LEU A 201 12.47 10.57 -20.83
C LEU A 201 11.10 9.92 -20.94
N VAL A 202 10.62 9.34 -19.84
CA VAL A 202 9.26 8.78 -19.77
C VAL A 202 8.55 9.29 -18.51
N LEU A 203 7.36 9.83 -18.71
CA LEU A 203 6.47 10.31 -17.65
C LEU A 203 5.33 9.32 -17.44
N ALA A 204 4.82 9.25 -16.22
CA ALA A 204 3.54 8.61 -15.95
C ALA A 204 2.43 9.33 -16.74
N PRO A 205 1.41 8.62 -17.26
CA PRO A 205 0.28 9.23 -17.97
C PRO A 205 -0.49 10.25 -17.11
N GLU A 206 -0.43 10.12 -15.79
CA GLU A 206 -1.08 11.00 -14.83
C GLU A 206 -0.20 12.18 -14.39
N HIS A 207 1.04 12.30 -14.91
CA HIS A 207 2.00 13.30 -14.45
C HIS A 207 1.53 14.73 -14.78
N PRO A 208 1.59 15.70 -13.83
CA PRO A 208 1.04 17.06 -14.04
C PRO A 208 1.63 17.82 -15.23
N LEU A 209 2.89 17.55 -15.58
CA LEU A 209 3.55 18.21 -16.71
C LEU A 209 3.09 17.70 -18.09
N VAL A 210 2.36 16.58 -18.18
CA VAL A 210 1.97 15.97 -19.47
C VAL A 210 1.22 16.98 -20.33
N ASP A 211 0.25 17.69 -19.76
CA ASP A 211 -0.58 18.63 -20.53
C ASP A 211 0.24 19.83 -21.04
N SER A 212 1.17 20.35 -20.23
CA SER A 212 2.07 21.45 -20.63
C SER A 212 3.12 21.06 -21.66
N LEU A 213 3.49 19.77 -21.71
CA LEU A 213 4.54 19.24 -22.59
C LEU A 213 3.98 18.62 -23.87
N THR A 214 2.66 18.45 -24.00
CA THR A 214 2.07 17.82 -25.18
C THR A 214 1.93 18.83 -26.33
N SER A 215 2.47 18.50 -27.50
CA SER A 215 2.31 19.31 -28.70
C SER A 215 0.88 19.24 -29.25
N PRO A 216 0.40 20.28 -29.95
CA PRO A 216 -0.96 20.31 -30.48
C PRO A 216 -1.33 19.10 -31.35
N ASP A 217 -0.39 18.59 -32.15
CA ASP A 217 -0.58 17.43 -33.01
C ASP A 217 -0.63 16.08 -32.26
N LYS A 218 -0.22 16.06 -30.99
CA LYS A 218 -0.20 14.87 -30.13
C LYS A 218 -1.32 14.81 -29.10
N GLN A 219 -2.10 15.87 -28.92
CA GLN A 219 -3.16 15.95 -27.89
C GLN A 219 -4.17 14.80 -27.97
N ALA A 220 -4.69 14.48 -29.15
CA ALA A 220 -5.68 13.42 -29.31
C ALA A 220 -5.11 12.03 -28.99
N GLU A 221 -3.88 11.76 -29.41
CA GLU A 221 -3.17 10.50 -29.15
C GLU A 221 -2.87 10.33 -27.65
N VAL A 222 -2.39 11.39 -27.00
CA VAL A 222 -2.12 11.43 -25.56
C VAL A 222 -3.39 11.24 -24.74
N ALA A 223 -4.48 11.92 -25.09
CA ALA A 223 -5.76 11.78 -24.39
C ALA A 223 -6.29 10.34 -24.45
N ALA A 224 -6.29 9.73 -25.64
CA ALA A 224 -6.70 8.35 -25.83
C ALA A 224 -5.82 7.36 -25.04
N TYR A 225 -4.51 7.60 -24.98
CA TYR A 225 -3.59 6.77 -24.21
C TYR A 225 -3.81 6.90 -22.69
N ARG A 226 -4.02 8.12 -22.18
CA ARG A 226 -4.34 8.36 -20.76
C ARG A 226 -5.62 7.67 -20.34
N GLU A 227 -6.65 7.69 -21.19
CA GLU A 227 -7.91 6.99 -20.93
C GLU A 227 -7.71 5.46 -20.84
N LYS A 228 -6.94 4.89 -21.78
CA LYS A 228 -6.58 3.47 -21.76
C LYS A 228 -5.77 3.09 -20.52
N ALA A 229 -4.77 3.89 -20.16
CA ALA A 229 -3.90 3.64 -19.02
C ALA A 229 -4.65 3.74 -17.67
N ARG A 230 -5.64 4.63 -17.57
CA ARG A 230 -6.48 4.81 -16.37
C ARG A 230 -7.28 3.55 -16.02
N ASN A 231 -7.64 2.75 -17.02
CA ASN A 231 -8.43 1.53 -16.87
C ASN A 231 -7.58 0.28 -16.55
N ARG A 232 -6.26 0.40 -16.46
CA ARG A 232 -5.36 -0.69 -16.04
C ARG A 232 -5.03 -0.63 -14.56
N LEU A 233 -4.95 -1.81 -13.93
CA LEU A 233 -4.46 -1.91 -12.56
C LEU A 233 -2.96 -1.60 -12.50
N GLU A 234 -2.54 -0.95 -11.42
CA GLU A 234 -1.13 -0.62 -11.16
C GLU A 234 -0.25 -1.88 -11.09
N ARG A 235 -0.77 -2.97 -10.51
CA ARG A 235 -0.10 -4.26 -10.49
C ARG A 235 0.11 -4.83 -11.90
N ASP A 236 -0.87 -4.73 -12.78
CA ASP A 236 -0.76 -5.21 -14.16
C ASP A 236 0.26 -4.39 -14.96
N ARG A 237 0.38 -3.09 -14.65
CA ARG A 237 1.42 -2.20 -15.19
C ARG A 237 2.83 -2.61 -14.72
N LEU A 238 2.96 -3.15 -13.50
CA LEU A 238 4.23 -3.57 -12.89
C LEU A 238 4.70 -4.97 -13.28
N ILE A 239 3.77 -5.92 -13.48
CA ILE A 239 4.13 -7.33 -13.73
C ILE A 239 4.90 -7.49 -15.05
N GLY A 240 4.68 -6.61 -16.03
CA GLY A 240 5.34 -6.70 -17.34
C GLY A 240 4.92 -7.97 -18.11
N GLY A 241 5.12 -7.96 -19.43
CA GLY A 241 4.82 -9.14 -20.29
C GLY A 241 3.95 -8.84 -21.51
N GLY A 242 3.47 -7.62 -21.68
CA GLY A 242 2.88 -7.15 -22.93
C GLY A 242 3.88 -6.38 -23.80
N THR A 243 3.54 -6.18 -25.08
CA THR A 243 4.26 -5.26 -25.97
C THR A 243 4.36 -3.87 -25.30
N PRO A 244 5.56 -3.25 -25.23
CA PRO A 244 5.72 -1.90 -24.69
C PRO A 244 4.75 -0.93 -25.36
N THR A 245 4.09 -0.06 -24.57
CA THR A 245 3.18 0.95 -25.10
C THR A 245 3.57 2.33 -24.60
N GLY A 246 3.32 3.38 -25.38
CA GLY A 246 3.64 4.74 -25.01
C GLY A 246 3.39 5.70 -26.15
N VAL A 247 3.34 6.99 -25.84
CA VAL A 247 3.07 8.06 -26.80
C VAL A 247 4.14 9.14 -26.66
N PHE A 248 4.71 9.56 -27.79
CA PHE A 248 5.61 10.71 -27.85
C PHE A 248 4.82 12.00 -27.64
N LEU A 249 5.27 12.86 -26.73
CA LEU A 249 4.58 14.12 -26.42
C LEU A 249 4.77 15.20 -27.48
N GLY A 250 5.68 15.04 -28.44
CA GLY A 250 6.00 16.09 -29.41
C GLY A 250 7.03 17.11 -28.93
N THR A 251 7.51 16.98 -27.70
CA THR A 251 8.49 17.87 -27.07
C THR A 251 9.73 17.10 -26.59
N TYR A 252 10.76 17.86 -26.25
CA TYR A 252 12.07 17.34 -25.87
C TYR A 252 12.54 18.00 -24.58
N ALA A 253 13.38 17.29 -23.84
CA ALA A 253 14.14 17.83 -22.73
C ALA A 253 15.63 17.88 -23.07
N TRP A 254 16.36 18.78 -22.44
CA TRP A 254 17.80 18.90 -22.59
C TRP A 254 18.51 18.01 -21.60
N HIS A 255 19.42 17.16 -22.08
CA HIS A 255 20.32 16.42 -21.21
C HIS A 255 21.18 17.41 -20.40
N PRO A 256 21.28 17.27 -19.07
CA PRO A 256 21.87 18.29 -18.18
C PRO A 256 23.38 18.56 -18.36
N TYR A 257 24.08 17.73 -19.15
CA TYR A 257 25.52 17.79 -19.39
C TYR A 257 25.84 17.81 -20.89
N THR A 258 25.36 16.82 -21.66
CA THR A 258 25.63 16.76 -23.11
C THR A 258 24.89 17.81 -23.93
N ARG A 259 23.82 18.42 -23.38
CA ARG A 259 22.91 19.33 -24.10
C ARG A 259 22.27 18.70 -25.34
N GLU A 260 22.21 17.37 -25.41
CA GLU A 260 21.43 16.66 -26.41
C GLU A 260 19.94 16.78 -26.12
N ARG A 261 19.10 16.79 -27.17
CA ARG A 261 17.64 16.78 -27.05
C ARG A 261 17.14 15.35 -26.88
N LEU A 262 16.50 15.08 -25.75
CA LEU A 262 15.91 13.79 -25.41
C LEU A 262 14.39 13.85 -25.65
N PRO A 263 13.80 13.00 -26.50
CA PRO A 263 12.36 12.98 -26.70
C PRO A 263 11.64 12.56 -25.41
N ILE A 264 10.46 13.14 -25.17
CA ILE A 264 9.66 12.88 -23.98
C ILE A 264 8.46 12.01 -24.35
N TYR A 265 8.33 10.87 -23.67
CA TYR A 265 7.20 9.95 -23.84
C TYR A 265 6.34 9.90 -22.58
N ILE A 266 5.10 9.44 -22.72
CA ILE A 266 4.31 8.88 -21.62
C ILE A 266 4.17 7.37 -21.79
N SER A 267 4.20 6.64 -20.68
CA SER A 267 3.98 5.19 -20.70
C SER A 267 3.44 4.67 -19.38
N ASP A 268 2.59 3.65 -19.44
CA ASP A 268 1.97 3.01 -18.28
C ASP A 268 2.96 2.24 -17.40
N TYR A 269 4.17 1.87 -17.86
CA TYR A 269 5.17 1.26 -16.96
C TYR A 269 5.80 2.26 -15.96
N VAL A 270 5.65 3.57 -16.18
CA VAL A 270 6.04 4.61 -15.21
C VAL A 270 4.84 4.96 -14.34
N LEU A 271 5.04 4.98 -13.02
CA LEU A 271 3.97 5.18 -12.04
C LEU A 271 4.12 6.52 -11.34
N MET A 272 3.07 7.33 -11.32
CA MET A 272 3.06 8.65 -10.65
C MET A 272 3.41 8.55 -9.17
N GLY A 273 3.00 7.46 -8.51
CA GLY A 273 3.37 7.24 -7.14
C GLY A 273 4.88 7.13 -6.96
N TYR A 274 5.63 6.51 -7.88
CA TYR A 274 7.03 6.09 -7.63
C TYR A 274 8.06 7.11 -8.08
N GLY A 275 9.00 7.44 -7.19
CA GLY A 275 9.97 8.51 -7.42
C GLY A 275 9.26 9.85 -7.62
N THR A 276 9.42 10.43 -8.80
CA THR A 276 8.77 11.68 -9.20
C THR A 276 7.63 11.48 -10.20
N GLY A 277 7.30 10.23 -10.55
CA GLY A 277 6.42 9.94 -11.69
C GLY A 277 7.06 10.20 -13.06
N ALA A 278 8.38 10.40 -13.11
CA ALA A 278 9.17 10.54 -14.32
C ALA A 278 10.52 9.81 -14.17
N ILE A 279 11.02 9.25 -15.28
CA ILE A 279 12.32 8.58 -15.34
C ILE A 279 13.16 9.09 -16.50
N MET A 280 14.50 9.02 -16.34
CA MET A 280 15.41 9.00 -17.48
C MET A 280 15.54 7.55 -17.95
N ALA A 281 15.36 7.31 -19.24
CA ALA A 281 15.46 5.97 -19.79
C ALA A 281 16.87 5.74 -20.32
N VAL A 282 17.53 4.67 -19.84
CA VAL A 282 18.89 4.29 -20.22
C VAL A 282 18.87 2.87 -20.82
N PRO A 283 18.51 2.72 -22.10
CA PRO A 283 18.20 1.42 -22.71
C PRO A 283 19.33 0.40 -22.68
N ALA A 284 20.59 0.85 -22.64
CA ALA A 284 21.71 -0.07 -22.54
C ALA A 284 21.82 -0.76 -21.18
N HIS A 285 21.18 -0.22 -20.13
CA HIS A 285 21.43 -0.60 -18.74
C HIS A 285 20.15 -0.79 -17.89
N ASP A 286 18.96 -0.78 -18.49
CA ASP A 286 17.68 -1.19 -17.90
C ASP A 286 16.87 -1.97 -18.94
N ALA A 287 16.40 -3.18 -18.57
CA ALA A 287 15.72 -4.07 -19.49
C ALA A 287 14.37 -3.54 -20.02
N ARG A 288 13.64 -2.75 -19.21
CA ARG A 288 12.36 -2.14 -19.62
C ARG A 288 12.60 -1.01 -20.60
N ASP A 289 13.61 -0.18 -20.34
CA ASP A 289 14.02 0.89 -21.25
C ASP A 289 14.53 0.31 -22.57
N TRP A 290 15.27 -0.81 -22.53
CA TRP A 290 15.71 -1.54 -23.72
C TRP A 290 14.55 -2.03 -24.58
N ALA A 291 13.57 -2.69 -23.96
CA ALA A 291 12.40 -3.21 -24.66
C ALA A 291 11.59 -2.06 -25.28
N PHE A 292 11.41 -0.96 -24.54
CA PHE A 292 10.75 0.24 -25.03
C PHE A 292 11.51 0.86 -26.21
N ALA A 293 12.82 1.03 -26.07
CA ALA A 293 13.65 1.62 -27.12
C ALA A 293 13.65 0.78 -28.40
N ARG A 294 13.72 -0.56 -28.28
CA ARG A 294 13.61 -1.48 -29.42
C ARG A 294 12.25 -1.37 -30.11
N HIS A 295 11.17 -1.27 -29.33
CA HIS A 295 9.82 -1.18 -29.88
C HIS A 295 9.58 0.13 -30.64
N PHE A 296 10.05 1.26 -30.10
CA PHE A 296 9.85 2.59 -30.68
C PHE A 296 11.00 3.09 -31.57
N GLY A 297 12.03 2.27 -31.80
CA GLY A 297 13.19 2.64 -32.63
C GLY A 297 14.04 3.76 -32.03
N LEU A 298 14.13 3.83 -30.71
CA LEU A 298 14.90 4.86 -29.99
C LEU A 298 16.37 4.46 -29.84
N PRO A 299 17.29 5.44 -29.71
CA PRO A 299 18.72 5.15 -29.59
C PRO A 299 19.06 4.31 -28.35
N ILE A 300 20.01 3.39 -28.51
CA ILE A 300 20.56 2.55 -27.43
C ILE A 300 22.08 2.75 -27.43
N ARG A 301 22.62 3.31 -26.33
CA ARG A 301 24.06 3.62 -26.19
C ARG A 301 24.63 3.00 -24.92
N SER A 302 25.64 2.15 -25.07
CA SER A 302 26.39 1.65 -23.92
C SER A 302 27.34 2.73 -23.41
N ILE A 303 27.39 2.88 -22.09
CA ILE A 303 28.39 3.71 -21.39
C ILE A 303 29.36 2.87 -20.56
N ILE A 304 29.35 1.54 -20.73
CA ILE A 304 30.27 0.60 -20.07
C ILE A 304 31.14 -0.09 -21.11
N GLU A 305 32.45 -0.13 -20.83
CA GLU A 305 33.45 -0.73 -21.71
C GLU A 305 33.17 -2.22 -22.00
N GLY A 306 33.26 -2.62 -23.27
CA GLY A 306 33.13 -4.02 -23.69
C GLY A 306 31.72 -4.61 -23.66
N VAL A 307 30.69 -3.82 -23.33
CA VAL A 307 29.31 -4.29 -23.21
C VAL A 307 28.56 -4.16 -24.54
N SER A 308 28.03 -5.28 -25.04
CA SER A 308 27.08 -5.31 -26.17
C SER A 308 25.64 -5.18 -25.67
N VAL A 309 24.83 -4.43 -26.43
CA VAL A 309 23.41 -4.15 -26.15
C VAL A 309 22.49 -4.67 -27.25
N GLU A 310 23.02 -5.53 -28.13
CA GLU A 310 22.28 -6.05 -29.27
C GLU A 310 21.11 -6.95 -28.83
N ASN A 311 21.33 -7.80 -27.83
CA ASN A 311 20.39 -8.84 -27.40
C ASN A 311 19.76 -8.61 -26.01
N GLY A 312 20.00 -7.45 -25.40
CA GLY A 312 19.44 -7.10 -24.10
C GLY A 312 20.18 -5.94 -23.43
N ALA A 313 19.64 -5.47 -22.31
CA ALA A 313 20.31 -4.52 -21.44
C ALA A 313 21.38 -5.20 -20.57
N TYR A 314 22.46 -4.48 -20.28
CA TYR A 314 23.45 -4.86 -19.27
C TYR A 314 23.15 -4.16 -17.95
N GLU A 315 22.44 -4.87 -17.07
CA GLU A 315 21.92 -4.31 -15.81
C GLU A 315 22.90 -4.44 -14.64
N ALA A 316 24.02 -5.15 -14.83
CA ALA A 316 25.03 -5.30 -13.79
C ALA A 316 25.60 -3.94 -13.36
N ARG A 317 25.98 -3.85 -12.09
CA ARG A 317 26.52 -2.63 -11.46
C ARG A 317 28.04 -2.68 -11.37
N GLU A 318 28.68 -3.13 -12.43
CA GLU A 318 30.12 -3.32 -12.52
C GLU A 318 30.65 -2.87 -13.88
N GLY A 319 31.96 -2.71 -13.99
CA GLY A 319 32.64 -2.24 -15.21
C GLY A 319 33.19 -0.82 -15.09
N ARG A 320 33.82 -0.36 -16.18
CA ARG A 320 34.41 0.98 -16.32
C ARG A 320 33.60 1.81 -17.30
N LEU A 321 33.39 3.08 -16.96
CA LEU A 321 32.59 3.99 -17.76
C LEU A 321 33.36 4.50 -18.98
N ILE A 322 32.68 4.58 -20.11
CA ILE A 322 33.11 5.20 -21.36
C ILE A 322 32.07 6.22 -21.81
N ASN A 323 32.45 7.13 -22.72
CA ASN A 323 31.53 8.12 -23.31
C ASN A 323 30.77 8.98 -22.29
N SER A 324 31.36 9.21 -21.11
CA SER A 324 30.65 9.78 -19.95
C SER A 324 31.35 11.02 -19.37
N ASP A 325 32.01 11.81 -20.22
CA ASP A 325 32.72 13.04 -19.85
C ASP A 325 33.65 12.83 -18.63
N PHE A 326 33.45 13.58 -17.53
CA PHE A 326 34.25 13.49 -16.31
C PHE A 326 34.10 12.17 -15.53
N LEU A 327 33.14 11.31 -15.90
CA LEU A 327 33.03 9.96 -15.35
C LEU A 327 33.81 8.92 -16.16
N THR A 328 34.31 9.27 -17.34
CA THR A 328 35.06 8.35 -18.21
C THR A 328 36.28 7.79 -17.49
N GLY A 329 36.45 6.47 -17.56
CA GLY A 329 37.54 5.73 -16.93
C GLY A 329 37.28 5.32 -15.48
N LEU A 330 36.27 5.87 -14.81
CA LEU A 330 35.90 5.47 -13.44
C LEU A 330 35.20 4.11 -13.43
N SER A 331 35.33 3.37 -12.33
CA SER A 331 34.42 2.24 -12.06
C SER A 331 32.99 2.73 -11.79
N VAL A 332 31.99 1.87 -11.97
CA VAL A 332 30.59 2.17 -11.63
C VAL A 332 30.44 2.73 -10.21
N GLU A 333 31.09 2.12 -9.22
CA GLU A 333 31.01 2.54 -7.82
C GLU A 333 31.61 3.93 -7.58
N GLU A 334 32.76 4.23 -8.18
CA GLU A 334 33.36 5.56 -8.14
C GLU A 334 32.48 6.60 -8.86
N ALA A 335 31.95 6.24 -10.03
CA ALA A 335 31.10 7.11 -10.83
C ALA A 335 29.82 7.51 -10.08
N ILE A 336 29.15 6.57 -9.40
CA ILE A 336 27.96 6.86 -8.56
C ILE A 336 28.30 7.89 -7.48
N ARG A 337 29.45 7.76 -6.80
CA ARG A 337 29.87 8.71 -5.76
C ARG A 337 30.14 10.10 -6.34
N VAL A 338 30.87 10.17 -7.46
CA VAL A 338 31.26 11.43 -8.11
C VAL A 338 30.02 12.16 -8.66
N ILE A 339 29.13 11.47 -9.38
CA ILE A 339 27.98 12.12 -10.02
C ILE A 339 26.98 12.66 -8.99
N ARG A 340 26.77 11.96 -7.87
CA ARG A 340 25.89 12.41 -6.78
C ARG A 340 26.34 13.77 -6.23
N GLN A 341 27.65 13.94 -5.99
CA GLN A 341 28.21 15.20 -5.53
C GLN A 341 28.15 16.27 -6.63
N ARG A 342 28.44 15.89 -7.87
CA ARG A 342 28.51 16.84 -8.99
C ARG A 342 27.14 17.42 -9.37
N LEU A 343 26.08 16.61 -9.35
CA LEU A 343 24.70 17.07 -9.59
C LEU A 343 24.31 18.19 -8.64
N GLN A 344 24.64 18.06 -7.36
CA GLN A 344 24.37 19.07 -6.34
C GLN A 344 25.21 20.33 -6.54
N ALA A 345 26.53 20.17 -6.76
CA ALA A 345 27.44 21.30 -6.98
C ALA A 345 27.07 22.14 -8.22
N ASP A 346 26.59 21.48 -9.29
CA ASP A 346 26.21 22.14 -10.53
C ASP A 346 24.75 22.64 -10.54
N GLY A 347 23.97 22.41 -9.46
CA GLY A 347 22.56 22.79 -9.39
C GLY A 347 21.66 22.05 -10.38
N LYS A 348 22.00 20.81 -10.74
CA LYS A 348 21.32 19.97 -11.74
C LYS A 348 20.60 18.75 -11.12
N GLY A 349 20.54 18.71 -9.80
CA GLY A 349 20.02 17.58 -9.05
C GLY A 349 20.62 17.51 -7.65
N GLU A 350 20.32 16.43 -6.93
CA GLU A 350 20.83 16.23 -5.56
C GLU A 350 20.82 14.74 -5.18
N PRO A 351 21.72 14.26 -4.31
CA PRO A 351 21.63 12.92 -3.73
C PRO A 351 20.27 12.73 -3.04
N ALA A 352 19.66 11.57 -3.23
CA ALA A 352 18.36 11.29 -2.67
C ALA A 352 18.24 9.83 -2.23
N VAL A 353 17.43 9.61 -1.19
CA VAL A 353 16.97 8.28 -0.79
C VAL A 353 15.48 8.20 -1.07
N GLN A 354 15.07 7.13 -1.75
CA GLN A 354 13.67 6.82 -2.01
C GLN A 354 13.30 5.51 -1.35
N TYR A 355 12.00 5.35 -1.11
CA TYR A 355 11.42 4.14 -0.55
C TYR A 355 10.30 3.67 -1.46
N ARG A 356 10.18 2.35 -1.60
CA ARG A 356 9.00 1.73 -2.23
C ARG A 356 7.77 1.85 -1.32
N LEU A 357 7.98 1.93 -0.01
CA LEU A 357 6.92 2.12 0.98
C LEU A 357 6.05 3.33 0.64
N ARG A 358 4.74 3.17 0.85
CA ARG A 358 3.74 4.23 0.76
C ARG A 358 3.18 4.55 2.12
N ASP A 359 2.68 5.76 2.25
CA ASP A 359 1.86 6.13 3.39
C ASP A 359 0.60 5.27 3.43
N ALA A 360 0.20 4.86 4.64
CA ALA A 360 -0.79 3.82 4.82
C ALA A 360 -2.20 4.40 4.73
N VAL A 361 -3.00 3.92 3.76
CA VAL A 361 -4.42 4.30 3.63
C VAL A 361 -5.19 3.83 4.87
N PHE A 362 -5.71 4.79 5.61
CA PHE A 362 -6.34 4.62 6.92
C PHE A 362 -7.86 4.82 6.91
N SER A 363 -8.45 5.19 5.79
CA SER A 363 -9.91 5.30 5.63
C SER A 363 -10.54 3.97 5.22
N ARG A 364 -11.75 3.67 5.73
CA ARG A 364 -12.63 2.61 5.23
C ARG A 364 -14.06 3.13 5.14
N GLN A 365 -14.68 2.95 3.97
CA GLN A 365 -16.09 3.31 3.74
C GLN A 365 -17.00 2.16 4.22
N ARG A 366 -16.90 1.86 5.52
CA ARG A 366 -17.59 0.77 6.20
C ARG A 366 -18.24 1.28 7.47
N TYR A 367 -19.35 0.64 7.85
CA TYR A 367 -19.94 0.88 9.16
C TYR A 367 -19.11 0.27 10.29
N TRP A 368 -18.75 -1.02 10.17
CA TRP A 368 -18.10 -1.75 11.28
C TRP A 368 -16.60 -1.49 11.33
N GLY A 369 -16.25 -0.35 11.94
CA GLY A 369 -14.90 0.07 12.22
C GLY A 369 -14.91 1.18 13.27
N GLU A 370 -13.74 1.53 13.78
CA GLU A 370 -13.61 2.53 14.83
C GLU A 370 -13.83 3.94 14.22
N PRO A 371 -14.77 4.76 14.70
CA PRO A 371 -15.02 6.09 14.11
C PRO A 371 -13.80 6.99 14.25
N PHE A 372 -13.55 7.82 13.24
CA PHE A 372 -12.52 8.85 13.34
C PHE A 372 -12.92 9.93 14.37
N PRO A 373 -12.00 10.36 15.25
CA PRO A 373 -12.23 11.45 16.18
C PRO A 373 -11.98 12.81 15.49
N ILE A 374 -12.55 12.99 14.30
CA ILE A 374 -12.38 14.17 13.45
C ILE A 374 -13.73 14.74 13.09
N VAL A 375 -13.77 16.08 13.04
CA VAL A 375 -14.89 16.85 12.53
C VAL A 375 -14.43 17.80 11.44
N TRP A 376 -15.31 18.03 10.47
CA TRP A 376 -15.12 18.94 9.35
C TRP A 376 -15.80 20.28 9.65
N ARG A 377 -15.08 21.36 9.37
CA ARG A 377 -15.61 22.74 9.40
C ARG A 377 -15.03 23.50 8.21
N GLU A 378 -15.91 24.03 7.35
CA GLU A 378 -15.52 24.77 6.14
C GLU A 378 -14.55 23.97 5.24
N GLY A 379 -14.77 22.65 5.13
CA GLY A 379 -13.94 21.76 4.31
C GLY A 379 -12.58 21.38 4.91
N LEU A 380 -12.23 21.88 6.10
CA LEU A 380 -11.00 21.54 6.82
C LEU A 380 -11.27 20.57 7.98
N PRO A 381 -10.38 19.59 8.24
CA PRO A 381 -10.54 18.67 9.35
C PRO A 381 -9.95 19.24 10.64
N TYR A 382 -10.63 18.99 11.75
CA TYR A 382 -10.23 19.37 13.10
C TYR A 382 -10.41 18.19 14.06
N PRO A 383 -9.52 18.03 15.05
CA PRO A 383 -9.69 17.02 16.08
C PRO A 383 -10.89 17.36 16.97
N VAL A 384 -11.63 16.34 17.40
CA VAL A 384 -12.51 16.50 18.56
C VAL A 384 -11.65 16.66 19.82
N SER A 385 -12.21 17.27 20.86
CA SER A 385 -11.54 17.33 22.16
C SER A 385 -11.41 15.94 22.79
N GLU A 386 -10.40 15.72 23.63
CA GLU A 386 -10.26 14.43 24.34
C GLU A 386 -11.48 14.12 25.22
N SER A 387 -12.19 15.14 25.72
CA SER A 387 -13.43 15.00 26.47
C SER A 387 -14.63 14.51 25.63
N GLU A 388 -14.55 14.61 24.31
CA GLU A 388 -15.56 14.08 23.38
C GLU A 388 -15.30 12.60 23.01
N LEU A 389 -14.23 11.98 23.52
CA LEU A 389 -13.94 10.57 23.30
C LEU A 389 -14.69 9.66 24.29
N PRO A 390 -15.13 8.46 23.86
CA PRO A 390 -15.09 7.97 22.49
C PRO A 390 -16.17 8.57 21.58
N VAL A 391 -15.84 8.78 20.31
CA VAL A 391 -16.86 8.93 19.26
C VAL A 391 -17.44 7.55 18.97
N THR A 392 -18.66 7.28 19.40
CA THR A 392 -19.29 5.95 19.29
C THR A 392 -20.02 5.76 17.97
N LEU A 393 -20.01 4.53 17.45
CA LEU A 393 -20.86 4.13 16.33
C LEU A 393 -22.34 4.30 16.70
N PRO A 394 -23.16 4.94 15.86
CA PRO A 394 -24.60 5.02 16.05
C PRO A 394 -25.26 3.68 15.70
N PRO A 395 -26.43 3.35 16.27
CA PRO A 395 -27.23 2.25 15.78
C PRO A 395 -27.65 2.49 14.31
N VAL A 396 -27.70 1.43 13.51
CA VAL A 396 -28.13 1.49 12.11
C VAL A 396 -29.19 0.44 11.82
N GLU A 397 -30.15 0.80 10.96
CA GLU A 397 -31.16 -0.14 10.47
C GLU A 397 -30.58 -1.11 9.43
N ARG A 398 -29.55 -0.67 8.70
CA ARG A 398 -28.98 -1.36 7.53
C ARG A 398 -27.47 -1.18 7.47
N TYR A 399 -26.74 -2.30 7.38
CA TYR A 399 -25.28 -2.33 7.31
C TYR A 399 -24.76 -2.31 5.86
N GLU A 400 -25.66 -2.41 4.88
CA GLU A 400 -25.33 -2.53 3.48
C GLU A 400 -24.58 -1.28 2.98
N PRO A 401 -23.56 -1.49 2.12
CA PRO A 401 -22.85 -0.39 1.51
C PRO A 401 -23.78 0.54 0.72
N THR A 402 -23.42 1.80 0.64
CA THR A 402 -24.34 2.83 0.15
C THR A 402 -24.50 2.86 -1.38
N GLY A 403 -23.57 2.22 -2.11
CA GLY A 403 -23.54 2.19 -3.57
C GLY A 403 -22.91 3.43 -4.22
N ASP A 404 -22.53 4.45 -3.43
CA ASP A 404 -21.96 5.72 -3.90
C ASP A 404 -20.56 6.01 -3.33
N ALA A 405 -19.85 4.96 -2.91
CA ALA A 405 -18.53 5.02 -2.29
C ALA A 405 -18.44 5.84 -1.01
N ARG A 406 -19.55 6.02 -0.29
CA ARG A 406 -19.56 6.58 1.06
C ARG A 406 -19.78 5.50 2.10
N SER A 407 -19.37 5.79 3.33
CA SER A 407 -19.68 4.93 4.47
C SER A 407 -21.19 4.91 4.75
N PRO A 408 -21.77 3.80 5.24
CA PRO A 408 -23.16 3.78 5.72
C PRO A 408 -23.45 4.86 6.77
N LEU A 409 -22.44 5.30 7.53
CA LEU A 409 -22.56 6.39 8.51
C LEU A 409 -22.98 7.72 7.87
N ALA A 410 -22.63 7.96 6.60
CA ALA A 410 -22.97 9.19 5.90
C ALA A 410 -24.48 9.38 5.67
N ARG A 411 -25.30 8.34 5.88
CA ARG A 411 -26.77 8.39 5.76
C ARG A 411 -27.47 8.82 7.06
N ILE A 412 -26.74 8.91 8.17
CA ILE A 412 -27.30 9.17 9.49
C ILE A 412 -27.09 10.65 9.80
N GLU A 413 -27.88 11.52 9.17
CA GLU A 413 -27.67 12.97 9.20
C GLU A 413 -27.59 13.52 10.63
N GLU A 414 -28.39 12.98 11.55
CA GLU A 414 -28.40 13.37 12.97
C GLU A 414 -27.13 12.98 13.73
N TRP A 415 -26.42 11.95 13.28
CA TRP A 415 -25.12 11.58 13.82
C TRP A 415 -23.99 12.35 13.13
N VAL A 416 -24.11 12.63 11.82
CA VAL A 416 -23.08 13.35 11.08
C VAL A 416 -23.05 14.83 11.48
N ARG A 417 -24.20 15.51 11.52
CA ARG A 417 -24.28 16.96 11.78
C ARG A 417 -24.38 17.24 13.28
N LEU A 418 -23.37 17.90 13.84
CA LEU A 418 -23.38 18.33 15.22
C LEU A 418 -24.17 19.64 15.40
N PRO A 419 -24.79 19.87 16.58
CA PRO A 419 -25.57 21.08 16.84
C PRO A 419 -24.79 22.40 16.69
N ASP A 420 -23.46 22.36 16.74
CA ASP A 420 -22.57 23.51 16.60
C ASP A 420 -22.09 23.77 15.16
N GLY A 421 -22.66 23.06 14.18
CA GLY A 421 -22.37 23.22 12.75
C GLY A 421 -21.15 22.46 12.25
N ARG A 422 -20.47 21.69 13.12
CA ARG A 422 -19.40 20.76 12.72
C ARG A 422 -20.00 19.46 12.15
N GLU A 423 -19.30 18.79 11.24
CA GLU A 423 -19.73 17.50 10.69
C GLU A 423 -18.74 16.38 11.05
N ARG A 424 -19.19 15.24 11.58
CA ARG A 424 -18.31 14.09 11.88
C ARG A 424 -17.72 13.49 10.61
N GLU A 425 -16.47 13.03 10.68
CA GLU A 425 -15.92 12.11 9.68
C GLU A 425 -16.76 10.83 9.63
N THR A 426 -17.11 10.39 8.42
CA THR A 426 -18.04 9.28 8.19
C THR A 426 -17.32 7.99 7.83
N ASP A 427 -16.07 8.08 7.37
CA ASP A 427 -15.21 6.91 7.27
C ASP A 427 -14.95 6.29 8.64
N THR A 428 -14.52 5.04 8.64
CA THR A 428 -14.02 4.35 9.84
C THR A 428 -12.57 3.93 9.66
N MET A 429 -11.86 3.76 10.77
CA MET A 429 -10.48 3.28 10.78
C MET A 429 -10.44 1.78 10.44
N PRO A 430 -9.39 1.28 9.76
CA PRO A 430 -9.26 -0.12 9.38
C PRO A 430 -9.05 -1.02 10.60
N GLY A 431 -9.37 -2.31 10.45
CA GLY A 431 -9.20 -3.28 11.54
C GLY A 431 -7.75 -3.41 12.07
N TRP A 432 -6.75 -2.98 11.29
CA TRP A 432 -5.37 -2.93 11.76
C TRP A 432 -5.07 -1.76 12.71
N ALA A 433 -5.93 -0.75 12.82
CA ALA A 433 -5.81 0.33 13.79
C ALA A 433 -5.78 -0.23 15.22
N GLY A 434 -6.81 -0.99 15.60
CA GLY A 434 -6.87 -1.65 16.91
C GLY A 434 -5.78 -2.70 17.11
N SER A 435 -5.37 -3.43 16.06
CA SER A 435 -4.35 -4.48 16.19
C SER A 435 -2.90 -3.98 16.18
N SER A 436 -2.64 -2.69 15.93
CA SER A 436 -1.28 -2.15 15.94
C SER A 436 -0.74 -1.84 17.34
N TRP A 437 -1.56 -1.93 18.38
CA TRP A 437 -1.16 -1.54 19.75
C TRP A 437 -1.74 -2.42 20.87
N TYR A 438 -2.55 -3.44 20.55
CA TYR A 438 -3.27 -4.24 21.56
C TYR A 438 -2.37 -4.92 22.61
N PHE A 439 -1.13 -5.26 22.24
CA PHE A 439 -0.13 -5.81 23.16
C PHE A 439 0.24 -4.82 24.28
N LEU A 440 0.18 -3.51 24.02
CA LEU A 440 0.31 -2.48 25.07
C LEU A 440 -0.90 -2.54 26.00
N ARG A 441 -2.12 -2.65 25.45
CA ARG A 441 -3.36 -2.64 26.23
C ARG A 441 -3.49 -3.84 27.16
N TYR A 442 -2.99 -5.00 26.76
CA TYR A 442 -2.97 -6.18 27.65
C TYR A 442 -2.22 -5.95 28.96
N CYS A 443 -1.29 -4.99 29.01
CA CYS A 443 -0.56 -4.65 30.24
C CYS A 443 -1.49 -4.02 31.29
N ASP A 444 -2.51 -3.26 30.86
CA ASP A 444 -3.46 -2.57 31.75
C ASP A 444 -4.86 -2.37 31.11
N PRO A 445 -5.63 -3.43 30.88
CA PRO A 445 -6.79 -3.40 29.98
C PRO A 445 -8.01 -2.64 30.52
N HIS A 446 -8.06 -2.39 31.83
CA HIS A 446 -9.18 -1.71 32.51
C HIS A 446 -8.89 -0.24 32.84
N ASN A 447 -7.78 0.32 32.33
CA ASN A 447 -7.42 1.71 32.60
C ASN A 447 -8.25 2.68 31.76
N ASP A 448 -9.08 3.49 32.41
CA ASP A 448 -9.99 4.45 31.76
C ASP A 448 -9.44 5.89 31.74
N GLN A 449 -8.26 6.12 32.32
CA GLN A 449 -7.59 7.42 32.39
C GLN A 449 -6.38 7.54 31.46
N ALA A 450 -5.77 6.42 31.06
CA ALA A 450 -4.63 6.39 30.16
C ALA A 450 -4.64 5.13 29.25
N LEU A 451 -3.79 5.17 28.21
CA LEU A 451 -3.52 4.03 27.33
C LEU A 451 -3.19 2.76 28.14
N ALA A 452 -2.28 2.90 29.10
CA ALA A 452 -1.94 1.96 30.17
C ALA A 452 -1.04 2.65 31.20
N ASP A 453 -0.94 2.10 32.42
CA ASP A 453 0.02 2.58 33.42
C ASP A 453 1.47 2.37 32.93
N PRO A 454 2.32 3.43 32.86
CA PRO A 454 3.71 3.34 32.44
C PRO A 454 4.54 2.31 33.21
N LYS A 455 4.27 2.12 34.52
CA LYS A 455 4.97 1.11 35.33
C LYS A 455 4.60 -0.31 34.90
N LYS A 456 3.34 -0.55 34.53
CA LYS A 456 2.89 -1.84 34.01
C LYS A 456 3.44 -2.10 32.61
N LEU A 457 3.48 -1.09 31.75
CA LEU A 457 4.11 -1.19 30.45
C LEU A 457 5.59 -1.55 30.57
N ALA A 458 6.36 -0.84 31.42
CA ALA A 458 7.78 -1.11 31.64
C ALA A 458 8.05 -2.49 32.26
N TYR A 459 7.10 -3.03 33.05
CA TYR A 459 7.21 -4.37 33.62
C TYR A 459 7.01 -5.47 32.57
N TRP A 460 6.05 -5.31 31.65
CA TRP A 460 5.64 -6.36 30.71
C TRP A 460 6.33 -6.33 29.35
N LEU A 461 6.82 -5.17 28.90
CA LEU A 461 7.35 -4.98 27.56
C LEU A 461 8.88 -5.03 27.51
N PRO A 462 9.48 -5.48 26.38
CA PRO A 462 8.82 -5.87 25.12
C PRO A 462 8.17 -7.27 25.21
N VAL A 463 7.34 -7.64 24.24
CA VAL A 463 6.82 -9.01 24.14
C VAL A 463 8.00 -9.94 23.84
N ASP A 464 8.28 -10.89 24.74
CA ASP A 464 9.43 -11.79 24.60
C ASP A 464 9.32 -12.71 23.38
N LEU A 465 8.16 -13.32 23.18
CA LEU A 465 7.86 -14.23 22.07
C LEU A 465 6.49 -13.92 21.48
N TYR A 466 6.48 -13.57 20.20
CA TYR A 466 5.28 -13.42 19.41
C TYR A 466 5.11 -14.62 18.46
N VAL A 467 3.94 -15.24 18.47
CA VAL A 467 3.61 -16.39 17.61
C VAL A 467 2.47 -15.99 16.67
N GLY A 468 2.70 -16.05 15.36
CA GLY A 468 1.71 -15.65 14.37
C GLY A 468 2.10 -16.05 12.95
N GLY A 469 1.12 -16.19 12.05
CA GLY A 469 1.37 -16.63 10.69
C GLY A 469 2.23 -15.65 9.87
N SER A 470 2.98 -16.17 8.90
CA SER A 470 3.89 -15.37 8.06
C SER A 470 3.14 -14.38 7.13
N GLU A 471 1.84 -14.58 6.91
CA GLU A 471 0.97 -13.68 6.15
C GLU A 471 0.93 -12.25 6.70
N HIS A 472 1.34 -12.05 7.97
CA HIS A 472 1.33 -10.75 8.63
C HIS A 472 2.66 -9.97 8.51
N ALA A 473 3.65 -10.49 7.77
CA ALA A 473 5.00 -9.93 7.64
C ALA A 473 5.02 -8.43 7.29
N VAL A 474 4.29 -8.02 6.24
CA VAL A 474 4.30 -6.65 5.71
C VAL A 474 3.04 -5.84 6.07
N GLY A 475 2.08 -6.47 6.73
CA GLY A 475 0.86 -5.84 7.25
C GLY A 475 0.99 -5.55 8.75
N HIS A 476 0.30 -6.35 9.56
CA HIS A 476 0.23 -6.15 11.02
C HIS A 476 1.61 -5.97 11.68
N LEU A 477 2.61 -6.80 11.36
CA LEU A 477 3.92 -6.70 12.00
C LEU A 477 4.61 -5.36 11.68
N LEU A 478 4.48 -4.84 10.46
CA LEU A 478 5.04 -3.54 10.09
C LEU A 478 4.31 -2.39 10.79
N TYR A 479 2.97 -2.43 10.83
CA TYR A 479 2.16 -1.38 11.47
C TYR A 479 2.34 -1.34 12.99
N ALA A 480 2.44 -2.50 13.64
CA ALA A 480 2.72 -2.59 15.08
C ALA A 480 4.07 -1.95 15.44
N ARG A 481 5.10 -2.19 14.63
CA ARG A 481 6.42 -1.54 14.78
C ARG A 481 6.33 -0.03 14.59
N PHE A 482 5.66 0.43 13.53
CA PHE A 482 5.45 1.85 13.28
C PHE A 482 4.74 2.57 14.44
N TRP A 483 3.63 2.01 14.93
CA TRP A 483 2.91 2.58 16.07
C TRP A 483 3.75 2.57 17.35
N THR A 484 4.56 1.52 17.57
CA THR A 484 5.49 1.46 18.68
C THR A 484 6.57 2.54 18.59
N HIS A 485 7.15 2.78 17.40
CA HIS A 485 8.14 3.84 17.18
C HIS A 485 7.53 5.22 17.46
N PHE A 486 6.33 5.48 16.96
CA PHE A 486 5.61 6.73 17.21
C PHE A 486 5.31 6.92 18.70
N LEU A 487 4.74 5.92 19.37
CA LEU A 487 4.43 6.00 20.80
C LEU A 487 5.68 6.08 21.67
N TYR A 488 6.81 5.52 21.21
CA TYR A 488 8.12 5.68 21.86
C TYR A 488 8.62 7.13 21.76
N ASP A 489 8.46 7.78 20.61
CA ASP A 489 8.85 9.19 20.45
C ASP A 489 8.11 10.12 21.40
N LEU A 490 6.83 9.80 21.68
CA LEU A 490 5.98 10.54 22.60
C LEU A 490 6.16 10.10 24.08
N GLY A 491 6.97 9.08 24.35
CA GLY A 491 7.24 8.58 25.70
C GLY A 491 6.14 7.67 26.29
N TYR A 492 5.17 7.23 25.49
CA TYR A 492 4.11 6.30 25.92
C TYR A 492 4.53 4.84 25.84
N SER A 493 5.39 4.47 24.90
CA SER A 493 6.00 3.13 24.84
C SER A 493 7.35 3.13 25.54
N PRO A 494 7.64 2.20 26.48
CA PRO A 494 8.95 2.08 27.09
C PRO A 494 9.99 1.41 26.16
N VAL A 495 9.55 0.86 25.01
CA VAL A 495 10.37 0.09 24.08
C VAL A 495 10.24 0.62 22.66
N LYS A 496 11.32 0.49 21.88
CA LYS A 496 11.36 0.87 20.46
C LYS A 496 10.73 -0.17 19.54
N GLU A 497 10.83 -1.45 19.90
CA GLU A 497 10.29 -2.55 19.11
C GLU A 497 9.36 -3.41 19.98
N PRO A 498 8.18 -3.81 19.46
CA PRO A 498 7.15 -4.44 20.29
C PRO A 498 7.42 -5.93 20.55
N PHE A 499 8.03 -6.64 19.60
CA PHE A 499 8.17 -8.10 19.63
C PHE A 499 9.64 -8.49 19.53
N ARG A 500 10.25 -8.94 20.62
CA ARG A 500 11.67 -9.29 20.67
C ARG A 500 11.98 -10.50 19.78
N ARG A 501 11.21 -11.58 19.95
CA ARG A 501 11.32 -12.81 19.14
C ARG A 501 10.01 -13.08 18.39
N LEU A 502 10.13 -13.52 17.15
CA LEU A 502 9.00 -13.93 16.31
C LEU A 502 9.14 -15.41 15.93
N VAL A 503 8.07 -16.17 16.09
CA VAL A 503 7.96 -17.53 15.55
C VAL A 503 6.72 -17.59 14.66
N ASN A 504 6.93 -17.97 13.39
CA ASN A 504 5.83 -18.20 12.48
C ASN A 504 5.45 -19.68 12.48
N GLN A 505 4.23 -19.98 12.88
CA GLN A 505 3.69 -21.32 12.71
C GLN A 505 3.46 -21.63 11.23
N GLY A 506 3.66 -22.89 10.83
CA GLY A 506 3.20 -23.37 9.53
C GLY A 506 1.68 -23.29 9.40
N MET A 507 1.19 -23.13 8.17
CA MET A 507 -0.24 -23.22 7.92
C MET A 507 -0.73 -24.65 8.15
N ILE A 508 -1.82 -24.80 8.89
CA ILE A 508 -2.51 -26.10 9.00
C ILE A 508 -3.22 -26.34 7.67
N LEU A 509 -2.85 -27.44 7.01
CA LEU A 509 -3.47 -27.87 5.77
C LEU A 509 -4.63 -28.81 6.07
N GLY A 510 -5.67 -28.72 5.24
CA GLY A 510 -6.82 -29.60 5.25
C GLY A 510 -7.07 -30.16 3.86
N ARG A 511 -7.91 -31.18 3.80
CA ARG A 511 -8.36 -31.77 2.54
C ARG A 511 -9.56 -30.99 2.01
N SER A 512 -9.41 -30.33 0.88
CA SER A 512 -10.52 -29.79 0.09
C SER A 512 -11.07 -30.86 -0.85
N LEU A 513 -12.35 -30.77 -1.19
CA LEU A 513 -13.02 -31.64 -2.16
C LEU A 513 -13.57 -30.81 -3.31
N LEU A 514 -13.14 -31.11 -4.53
CA LEU A 514 -13.57 -30.43 -5.75
C LEU A 514 -14.55 -31.29 -6.54
N ILE A 515 -15.67 -30.70 -6.92
CA ILE A 515 -16.63 -31.27 -7.89
C ILE A 515 -16.65 -30.41 -9.15
N TYR A 516 -16.93 -31.03 -10.29
CA TYR A 516 -16.85 -30.36 -11.59
C TYR A 516 -18.24 -30.12 -12.16
N LYS A 517 -18.59 -28.85 -12.29
CA LYS A 517 -19.84 -28.40 -12.92
C LYS A 517 -19.59 -28.06 -14.38
N HIS A 518 -20.49 -28.48 -15.28
CA HIS A 518 -20.50 -28.02 -16.65
C HIS A 518 -20.68 -26.49 -16.71
N ARG A 519 -19.96 -25.80 -17.60
CA ARG A 519 -19.95 -24.33 -17.63
C ARG A 519 -21.31 -23.75 -18.02
N GLU A 520 -21.99 -24.40 -18.95
CA GLU A 520 -23.23 -23.91 -19.56
C GLU A 520 -24.50 -24.59 -18.99
N GLU A 521 -24.34 -25.74 -18.33
CA GLU A 521 -25.47 -26.56 -17.87
C GLU A 521 -25.45 -26.71 -16.35
N ALA A 522 -26.62 -26.92 -15.75
CA ALA A 522 -26.75 -27.30 -14.34
C ALA A 522 -26.48 -28.81 -14.15
N ARG A 523 -25.28 -29.24 -14.56
CA ARG A 523 -24.85 -30.64 -14.58
C ARG A 523 -23.48 -30.79 -13.97
N PHE A 524 -23.31 -31.83 -13.16
CA PHE A 524 -22.07 -32.17 -12.46
C PHE A 524 -21.57 -33.54 -12.92
N VAL A 525 -20.25 -33.68 -13.07
CA VAL A 525 -19.62 -34.94 -13.48
C VAL A 525 -18.66 -35.42 -12.39
N SER A 526 -18.76 -36.70 -12.06
CA SER A 526 -17.91 -37.36 -11.08
C SER A 526 -16.44 -37.23 -11.47
N ALA A 527 -15.58 -36.86 -10.52
CA ALA A 527 -14.19 -36.49 -10.77
C ALA A 527 -13.34 -37.63 -11.37
N ASP A 528 -13.70 -38.88 -11.08
CA ASP A 528 -13.05 -40.09 -11.58
C ASP A 528 -13.39 -40.40 -13.05
N LEU A 529 -14.45 -39.79 -13.60
CA LEU A 529 -14.82 -39.93 -15.01
C LEU A 529 -14.10 -38.92 -15.92
N LEU A 530 -13.35 -37.98 -15.35
CA LEU A 530 -12.68 -36.91 -16.08
C LEU A 530 -11.15 -37.07 -16.01
N SER A 531 -10.52 -37.04 -17.18
CA SER A 531 -9.07 -36.87 -17.27
C SER A 531 -8.62 -35.46 -16.82
N PRO A 532 -7.33 -35.27 -16.47
CA PRO A 532 -6.78 -33.95 -16.12
C PRO A 532 -7.03 -32.87 -17.18
N GLU A 533 -6.97 -33.23 -18.46
CA GLU A 533 -7.26 -32.32 -19.58
C GLU A 533 -8.74 -31.93 -19.63
N GLU A 534 -9.64 -32.90 -19.47
CA GLU A 534 -11.08 -32.64 -19.49
C GLU A 534 -11.52 -31.73 -18.36
N LYS A 535 -10.96 -31.89 -17.15
CA LYS A 535 -11.25 -31.06 -15.96
C LYS A 535 -11.07 -29.56 -16.23
N LYS A 536 -10.14 -29.15 -17.11
CA LYS A 536 -9.91 -27.74 -17.48
C LYS A 536 -11.14 -27.10 -18.15
N HIS A 537 -11.99 -27.90 -18.78
CA HIS A 537 -13.22 -27.45 -19.44
C HIS A 537 -14.40 -27.27 -18.48
N TYR A 538 -14.30 -27.72 -17.23
CA TYR A 538 -15.36 -27.58 -16.22
C TYR A 538 -15.08 -26.44 -15.24
N LEU A 539 -16.10 -26.04 -14.49
CA LEU A 539 -15.99 -25.13 -13.35
C LEU A 539 -15.78 -25.96 -12.07
N PRO A 540 -14.60 -25.87 -11.43
CA PRO A 540 -14.38 -26.55 -10.16
C PRO A 540 -15.11 -25.81 -9.02
N LEU A 541 -15.85 -26.56 -8.20
CA LEU A 541 -16.52 -26.06 -7.01
C LEU A 541 -16.04 -26.82 -5.79
N ARG A 542 -15.69 -26.09 -4.72
CA ARG A 542 -15.34 -26.69 -3.43
C ARG A 542 -16.61 -27.09 -2.69
N VAL A 543 -16.60 -28.27 -2.10
CA VAL A 543 -17.71 -28.82 -1.31
C VAL A 543 -17.31 -28.92 0.15
N GLU A 544 -18.27 -28.68 1.03
CA GLU A 544 -18.07 -28.88 2.46
C GLU A 544 -17.68 -30.33 2.79
N VAL A 545 -16.54 -30.49 3.46
CA VAL A 545 -15.93 -31.81 3.72
C VAL A 545 -16.82 -32.73 4.56
N SER A 546 -17.71 -32.17 5.38
CA SER A 546 -18.70 -32.89 6.18
C SER A 546 -19.76 -33.60 5.32
N LEU A 547 -19.92 -33.20 4.05
CA LEU A 547 -20.88 -33.77 3.11
C LEU A 547 -20.34 -35.01 2.38
N ALA A 548 -19.13 -35.43 2.71
CA ALA A 548 -18.45 -36.54 2.05
C ALA A 548 -17.96 -37.60 3.06
N GLU A 549 -17.96 -38.84 2.60
CA GLU A 549 -17.18 -39.91 3.22
C GLU A 549 -15.99 -40.19 2.31
N ASP A 550 -14.77 -39.85 2.77
CA ASP A 550 -13.56 -39.84 1.94
C ASP A 550 -13.66 -38.91 0.70
N THR A 551 -13.75 -39.44 -0.52
CA THR A 551 -14.04 -38.65 -1.75
C THR A 551 -15.50 -38.75 -2.18
N ARG A 552 -16.31 -39.61 -1.56
CA ARG A 552 -17.68 -39.89 -1.99
C ARG A 552 -18.63 -38.84 -1.43
N ILE A 553 -19.24 -38.08 -2.33
CA ILE A 553 -20.15 -36.98 -1.99
C ILE A 553 -21.56 -37.51 -1.73
N ASN A 554 -22.17 -37.06 -0.63
CA ASN A 554 -23.60 -37.20 -0.41
C ASN A 554 -24.37 -36.15 -1.23
N VAL A 555 -24.77 -36.52 -2.45
CA VAL A 555 -25.45 -35.63 -3.41
C VAL A 555 -26.72 -34.99 -2.83
N GLU A 556 -27.50 -35.73 -2.05
CA GLU A 556 -28.73 -35.20 -1.45
C GLU A 556 -28.43 -34.15 -0.37
N ALA A 557 -27.37 -34.36 0.42
CA ALA A 557 -26.93 -33.36 1.40
C ALA A 557 -26.35 -32.13 0.69
N PHE A 558 -25.58 -32.32 -0.38
CA PHE A 558 -25.07 -31.22 -1.22
C PHE A 558 -26.20 -30.37 -1.80
N LYS A 559 -27.25 -30.97 -2.35
CA LYS A 559 -28.41 -30.25 -2.92
C LYS A 559 -29.16 -29.41 -1.88
N LYS A 560 -29.19 -29.87 -0.62
CA LYS A 560 -29.75 -29.10 0.50
C LYS A 560 -28.84 -27.95 0.92
N TRP A 561 -27.53 -28.16 0.86
CA TRP A 561 -26.51 -27.17 1.20
C TRP A 561 -26.43 -26.04 0.16
N MET A 562 -26.60 -26.36 -1.13
CA MET A 562 -26.61 -25.41 -2.25
C MET A 562 -27.96 -25.47 -2.99
N PRO A 563 -29.01 -24.81 -2.48
CA PRO A 563 -30.36 -24.89 -3.05
C PRO A 563 -30.45 -24.47 -4.52
N GLU A 564 -29.56 -23.60 -5.01
CA GLU A 564 -29.48 -23.24 -6.43
C GLU A 564 -29.19 -24.43 -7.36
N TYR A 565 -28.70 -25.54 -6.82
CA TYR A 565 -28.39 -26.78 -7.56
C TYR A 565 -29.33 -27.94 -7.21
N ALA A 566 -30.47 -27.68 -6.57
CA ALA A 566 -31.43 -28.72 -6.20
C ALA A 566 -31.88 -29.59 -7.38
N GLU A 567 -32.11 -28.98 -8.55
CA GLU A 567 -32.53 -29.65 -9.78
C GLU A 567 -31.36 -30.07 -10.69
N ALA A 568 -30.11 -29.92 -10.24
CA ALA A 568 -28.96 -30.26 -11.06
C ALA A 568 -28.82 -31.78 -11.29
N GLU A 569 -28.35 -32.15 -12.48
CA GLU A 569 -28.02 -33.54 -12.85
C GLU A 569 -26.62 -33.90 -12.33
N PHE A 570 -26.47 -35.10 -11.77
CA PHE A 570 -25.18 -35.64 -11.30
C PHE A 570 -24.85 -36.90 -12.08
N VAL A 571 -23.85 -36.83 -12.95
CA VAL A 571 -23.30 -37.97 -13.69
C VAL A 571 -22.38 -38.74 -12.75
N ARG A 572 -22.83 -39.93 -12.37
CA ARG A 572 -22.18 -40.80 -11.37
C ARG A 572 -21.25 -41.80 -12.04
N SER A 573 -20.29 -42.31 -11.27
CA SER A 573 -19.42 -43.40 -11.67
C SER A 573 -20.21 -44.70 -11.87
N GLN A 574 -19.54 -45.73 -12.41
CA GLN A 574 -20.16 -47.02 -12.74
C GLN A 574 -20.74 -47.75 -11.52
N ASP A 575 -20.19 -47.50 -10.33
CA ASP A 575 -20.66 -48.02 -9.06
C ASP A 575 -21.87 -47.25 -8.48
N GLY A 576 -22.34 -46.23 -9.19
CA GLY A 576 -23.47 -45.40 -8.76
C GLY A 576 -23.11 -44.35 -7.71
N HIS A 577 -21.82 -44.10 -7.45
CA HIS A 577 -21.34 -43.06 -6.54
C HIS A 577 -20.86 -41.81 -7.29
N PHE A 578 -20.79 -40.69 -6.58
CA PHE A 578 -20.28 -39.43 -7.09
C PHE A 578 -19.04 -39.03 -6.31
N TYR A 579 -17.91 -38.96 -7.00
CA TYR A 579 -16.59 -38.73 -6.42
C TYR A 579 -16.13 -37.29 -6.66
N ALA A 580 -15.54 -36.71 -5.63
CA ALA A 580 -14.81 -35.45 -5.71
C ALA A 580 -13.30 -35.69 -5.89
N GLU A 581 -12.61 -34.72 -6.48
CA GLU A 581 -11.14 -34.68 -6.49
C GLU A 581 -10.65 -34.12 -5.15
N PRO A 582 -9.81 -34.85 -4.39
CA PRO A 582 -9.21 -34.33 -3.18
C PRO A 582 -8.02 -33.42 -3.51
N LEU A 583 -7.89 -32.33 -2.76
CA LEU A 583 -6.75 -31.43 -2.82
C LEU A 583 -6.28 -31.10 -1.40
N VAL A 584 -4.97 -30.96 -1.19
CA VAL A 584 -4.43 -30.50 0.10
C VAL A 584 -4.17 -29.01 0.01
N GLU A 585 -4.90 -28.22 0.80
CA GLU A 585 -4.83 -26.75 0.81
C GLU A 585 -4.86 -26.23 2.25
N LYS A 586 -4.64 -24.92 2.46
CA LYS A 586 -4.84 -24.33 3.79
C LYS A 586 -6.28 -24.57 4.27
N MET A 587 -6.45 -24.83 5.56
CA MET A 587 -7.80 -24.81 6.14
C MET A 587 -8.38 -23.39 6.06
N SER A 588 -9.54 -23.24 5.44
CA SER A 588 -10.24 -21.97 5.26
C SER A 588 -11.74 -22.16 5.21
N LYS A 589 -12.49 -21.28 5.87
CA LYS A 589 -13.96 -21.26 5.78
C LYS A 589 -14.43 -21.09 4.32
N SER A 590 -13.70 -20.31 3.52
CA SER A 590 -14.00 -20.13 2.09
C SER A 590 -13.74 -21.37 1.24
N PHE A 591 -12.97 -22.34 1.74
CA PHE A 591 -12.68 -23.59 1.05
C PHE A 591 -13.55 -24.74 1.57
N HIS A 592 -14.39 -24.50 2.57
CA HIS A 592 -15.25 -25.48 3.21
C HIS A 592 -14.51 -26.74 3.70
N ASN A 593 -13.24 -26.60 4.04
CA ASN A 593 -12.33 -27.67 4.45
C ASN A 593 -11.86 -27.56 5.92
N VAL A 594 -12.58 -26.75 6.72
CA VAL A 594 -12.28 -26.56 8.14
C VAL A 594 -12.83 -27.75 8.93
N VAL A 595 -11.96 -28.40 9.68
CA VAL A 595 -12.37 -29.33 10.74
C VAL A 595 -12.45 -28.54 12.04
N THR A 596 -13.59 -28.60 12.73
CA THR A 596 -13.79 -27.79 13.94
C THR A 596 -13.04 -28.43 15.12
N PRO A 597 -12.28 -27.66 15.92
CA PRO A 597 -11.61 -28.17 17.11
C PRO A 597 -12.57 -28.79 18.12
N ASP A 598 -13.80 -28.26 18.21
CA ASP A 598 -14.82 -28.74 19.15
C ASP A 598 -15.20 -30.20 18.86
N GLU A 599 -15.48 -30.55 17.60
CA GLU A 599 -15.77 -31.94 17.18
C GLU A 599 -14.60 -32.89 17.47
N LEU A 600 -13.35 -32.45 17.24
CA LEU A 600 -12.17 -33.25 17.53
C LEU A 600 -11.97 -33.48 19.03
N CYS A 601 -12.18 -32.43 19.84
CA CYS A 601 -12.07 -32.50 21.28
C CYS A 601 -13.18 -33.36 21.89
N GLU A 602 -14.42 -33.28 21.38
CA GLU A 602 -15.52 -34.15 21.82
C GLU A 602 -15.24 -35.62 21.50
N ARG A 603 -14.66 -35.89 20.33
CA ARG A 603 -14.43 -37.27 19.87
C ARG A 603 -13.19 -37.92 20.49
N TYR A 604 -12.10 -37.17 20.67
CA TYR A 604 -10.80 -37.71 21.05
C TYR A 604 -10.21 -37.13 22.34
N GLY A 605 -10.80 -36.05 22.87
CA GLY A 605 -10.29 -35.31 24.02
C GLY A 605 -9.28 -34.22 23.63
N ALA A 606 -9.24 -33.15 24.43
CA ALA A 606 -8.38 -31.99 24.16
C ALA A 606 -6.87 -32.31 24.23
N ASP A 607 -6.47 -33.26 25.08
CA ASP A 607 -5.06 -33.66 25.21
C ASP A 607 -4.57 -34.46 24.01
N ALA A 608 -5.43 -35.23 23.34
CA ALA A 608 -5.07 -35.94 22.11
C ALA A 608 -5.06 -35.01 20.88
N PHE A 609 -5.83 -33.91 20.92
CA PHE A 609 -5.85 -32.91 19.87
C PHE A 609 -4.61 -31.98 19.91
N ARG A 610 -4.10 -31.69 21.10
CA ARG A 610 -2.88 -30.88 21.32
C ARG A 610 -1.62 -31.65 20.96
#